data_AF-A0A438J434-F1
#
_entry.id   AF-A0A438J434-F1
#
_cell.length_a   1.000
_cell.length_b   1.000
_cell.length_c   1.000
_cell.angle_alpha   90.00
_cell.angle_beta   90.00
_cell.angle_gamma   90.00
#
_symmetry.space_group_name_H-M   'P 1'
#
loop_
_entity.id
_entity.type
_entity.pdbx_description
1 polymer ?
#
loop_
_entity_poly.entity_id
_entity_poly.type
_entity_poly.pdbx_seq_one_letter_code
_entity_poly.pdbx_strand_id
1 'polypeptide(L)'
;MGGNKKVADEDQYIQSNVRMATEQPGGSYTWCQGLLLYKGRVIVPNVAALRAKLLHEMHDTKVGGHSSFLRTFKKLGQQFYWPGMHRSMQDYVKDVRSARK
;
A
#
# COMPACT_ATOMS: atom_id res chain seq x y z
N MET A 1 7.03 -27.62 -5.04
CA MET A 1 6.74 -26.86 -3.80
C MET A 1 6.10 -25.54 -4.19
N GLY A 2 4.76 -25.51 -4.24
CA GLY A 2 3.97 -24.36 -4.67
C GLY A 2 3.70 -23.41 -3.50
N GLY A 3 4.57 -22.42 -3.33
CA GLY A 3 4.41 -21.37 -2.33
C GLY A 3 3.82 -20.11 -2.94
N ASN A 4 2.78 -19.58 -2.32
CA ASN A 4 2.39 -18.17 -2.34
C ASN A 4 1.67 -17.63 -3.60
N LYS A 5 0.47 -18.16 -3.89
CA LYS A 5 -0.46 -17.49 -4.83
C LYS A 5 -1.86 -17.18 -4.26
N LYS A 6 -2.16 -17.51 -3.00
CA LYS A 6 -3.54 -17.45 -2.47
C LYS A 6 -3.98 -16.14 -1.84
N VAL A 7 -3.07 -15.29 -1.38
CA VAL A 7 -3.48 -14.06 -0.66
C VAL A 7 -4.08 -12.99 -1.58
N ALA A 8 -3.72 -12.97 -2.86
CA ALA A 8 -4.34 -12.07 -3.84
C ALA A 8 -5.70 -12.59 -4.34
N ASP A 9 -5.98 -13.89 -4.15
CA ASP A 9 -7.15 -14.56 -4.69
C ASP A 9 -8.40 -14.39 -3.81
N GLU A 10 -8.26 -14.27 -2.48
CA GLU A 10 -9.42 -14.16 -1.57
C GLU A 10 -9.83 -12.72 -1.25
N ASP A 11 -9.01 -11.74 -1.61
CA ASP A 11 -9.35 -10.33 -1.38
C ASP A 11 -10.33 -9.86 -2.45
N GLN A 12 -11.63 -9.84 -2.10
CA GLN A 12 -12.72 -9.36 -2.97
C GLN A 12 -12.41 -7.98 -3.58
N TYR A 13 -11.66 -7.14 -2.86
CA TYR A 13 -11.19 -5.85 -3.37
C TYR A 13 -10.21 -6.01 -4.54
N ILE A 14 -9.23 -6.91 -4.42
CA ILE A 14 -8.26 -7.18 -5.49
C ILE A 14 -8.97 -7.81 -6.68
N GLN A 15 -9.86 -8.78 -6.47
CA GLN A 15 -10.64 -9.39 -7.57
C GLN A 15 -11.44 -8.35 -8.36
N SER A 16 -12.12 -7.43 -7.65
CA SER A 16 -12.89 -6.35 -8.28
C SER A 16 -12.00 -5.43 -9.12
N ASN A 17 -10.82 -5.06 -8.61
CA ASN A 17 -9.88 -4.22 -9.34
C ASN A 17 -9.24 -4.94 -10.54
N VAL A 18 -8.98 -6.24 -10.42
CA VAL A 18 -8.49 -7.09 -11.53
C VAL A 18 -9.49 -7.07 -12.67
N ARG A 19 -10.77 -7.32 -12.37
CA ARG A 19 -11.85 -7.27 -13.35
C ARG A 19 -11.90 -5.90 -14.05
N MET A 20 -11.83 -4.81 -13.29
CA MET A 20 -11.82 -3.46 -13.85
C MET A 20 -10.62 -3.20 -14.77
N ALA A 21 -9.43 -3.69 -14.42
CA ALA A 21 -8.24 -3.55 -15.26
C ALA A 21 -8.29 -4.37 -16.56
N THR A 22 -9.04 -5.48 -16.56
CA THR A 22 -9.22 -6.33 -17.75
C THR A 22 -10.35 -5.83 -18.65
N GLU A 23 -11.45 -5.36 -18.07
CA GLU A 23 -12.66 -4.95 -18.81
C GLU A 23 -12.60 -3.51 -19.35
N GLN A 24 -11.74 -2.64 -18.77
CA GLN A 24 -11.62 -1.24 -19.18
C GLN A 24 -10.18 -0.85 -19.54
N PRO A 25 -9.71 -1.21 -20.75
CA PRO A 25 -8.40 -0.77 -21.25
C PRO A 25 -8.34 0.76 -21.30
N GLY A 26 -7.32 1.35 -20.70
CA GLY A 26 -7.19 2.83 -20.59
C GLY A 26 -7.97 3.46 -19.43
N GLY A 27 -8.65 2.64 -18.60
CA GLY A 27 -9.32 3.10 -17.39
C GLY A 27 -8.36 3.47 -16.26
N SER A 28 -8.92 3.74 -15.08
CA SER A 28 -8.12 4.07 -13.89
C SER A 28 -7.34 2.88 -13.30
N TYR A 29 -7.65 1.65 -13.72
CA TYR A 29 -7.00 0.43 -13.27
C TYR A 29 -6.16 -0.15 -14.40
N THR A 30 -4.90 -0.45 -14.15
CA THR A 30 -3.97 -0.95 -15.17
C THR A 30 -3.08 -2.06 -14.63
N TRP A 31 -2.65 -2.96 -15.51
CA TRP A 31 -1.63 -3.96 -15.22
C TRP A 31 -0.26 -3.44 -15.63
N CYS A 32 0.73 -3.56 -14.74
CA CYS A 32 2.12 -3.23 -15.03
C CYS A 32 3.03 -4.27 -14.40
N GLN A 33 3.78 -5.02 -15.22
CA GLN A 33 4.76 -6.03 -14.76
C GLN A 33 4.20 -7.03 -13.73
N GLY A 34 2.94 -7.45 -13.89
CA GLY A 34 2.27 -8.37 -12.95
C GLY A 34 1.76 -7.72 -11.67
N LEU A 35 1.86 -6.39 -11.54
CA LEU A 35 1.26 -5.59 -10.49
C LEU A 35 -0.01 -4.89 -10.98
N LEU A 36 -0.98 -4.76 -10.09
CA LEU A 36 -2.20 -4.03 -10.34
C LEU A 36 -2.04 -2.59 -9.84
N LEU A 37 -2.30 -1.62 -10.72
CA LEU A 37 -2.15 -0.20 -10.43
C LEU A 37 -3.51 0.50 -10.47
N TYR A 38 -3.69 1.49 -9.60
CA TYR A 38 -4.79 2.45 -9.63
C TYR A 38 -4.23 3.86 -9.84
N LYS A 39 -4.52 4.46 -11.00
CA LYS A 39 -4.03 5.79 -11.41
C LYS A 39 -2.51 5.92 -11.25
N GLY A 40 -1.76 4.91 -11.72
CA GLY A 40 -0.29 4.86 -11.65
C GLY A 40 0.29 4.43 -10.31
N ARG A 41 -0.53 4.05 -9.32
CA ARG A 41 -0.07 3.61 -7.98
C ARG A 41 -0.34 2.15 -7.75
N VAL A 42 0.63 1.42 -7.21
CA VAL A 42 0.50 -0.01 -6.91
C VAL A 42 -0.57 -0.24 -5.84
N ILE A 43 -1.54 -1.09 -6.15
CA ILE A 43 -2.59 -1.46 -5.22
C ILE A 43 -2.00 -2.44 -4.19
N VAL A 44 -2.17 -2.13 -2.91
CA VAL A 44 -1.73 -2.99 -1.81
C VAL A 44 -2.93 -3.78 -1.28
N PRO A 45 -2.89 -5.12 -1.30
CA PRO A 45 -3.94 -5.98 -0.74
C PRO A 45 -4.23 -5.68 0.73
N ASN A 46 -5.37 -6.17 1.22
CA ASN A 46 -5.79 -6.06 2.62
C ASN A 46 -5.04 -7.03 3.54
N VAL A 47 -3.72 -6.97 3.49
CA VAL A 47 -2.80 -7.79 4.28
C VAL A 47 -2.15 -6.88 5.30
N ALA A 48 -2.60 -6.97 6.55
CA ALA A 48 -2.13 -6.11 7.64
C ALA A 48 -0.60 -6.14 7.79
N ALA A 49 0.01 -7.33 7.73
CA ALA A 49 1.45 -7.49 7.82
C ALA A 49 2.21 -6.80 6.68
N LEU A 50 1.71 -6.86 5.45
CA LEU A 50 2.32 -6.18 4.29
C LEU A 50 2.22 -4.66 4.43
N ARG A 51 1.04 -4.16 4.79
CA ARG A 51 0.82 -2.72 5.01
C ARG A 51 1.69 -2.19 6.15
N ALA A 52 1.79 -2.92 7.26
CA ALA A 52 2.66 -2.57 8.37
C ALA A 52 4.15 -2.58 7.96
N LYS A 53 4.60 -3.58 7.20
CA LYS A 53 5.97 -3.63 6.68
C LYS A 53 6.29 -2.45 5.78
N LEU A 54 5.40 -2.09 4.86
CA LEU A 54 5.56 -0.89 4.01
C LEU A 54 5.67 0.39 4.84
N LEU A 55 4.85 0.53 5.89
CA LEU A 55 4.90 1.68 6.79
C LEU A 55 6.20 1.70 7.62
N HIS A 56 6.72 0.52 8.01
CA HIS A 56 7.95 0.38 8.78
C HIS A 56 9.21 0.72 7.98
N GLU A 57 9.39 0.13 6.80
CA GLU A 57 10.54 0.42 5.90
C GLU A 57 10.65 1.92 5.58
N MET A 58 9.50 2.58 5.49
CA MET A 58 9.40 4.01 5.25
C MET A 58 9.76 4.86 6.48
N HIS A 59 9.52 4.35 7.69
CA HIS A 59 9.92 5.01 8.93
C HIS A 59 11.42 4.82 9.24
N ASP A 60 12.00 3.68 8.87
CA ASP A 60 13.39 3.33 9.20
C ASP A 60 14.43 3.92 8.22
N THR A 61 13.97 4.53 7.12
CA THR A 61 14.83 5.35 6.25
C THR A 61 15.21 6.65 6.98
N LYS A 62 16.26 6.57 7.81
CA LYS A 62 16.88 7.64 8.58
C LYS A 62 17.26 8.87 7.74
N VAL A 63 16.32 9.77 7.47
CA VAL A 63 16.64 11.12 6.99
C VAL A 63 15.67 12.13 7.59
N GLY A 64 15.89 12.50 8.86
CA GLY A 64 15.35 13.72 9.52
C GLY A 64 14.09 13.54 10.39
N GLY A 65 13.75 14.57 11.18
CA GLY A 65 12.66 14.57 12.18
C GLY A 65 11.23 14.61 11.62
N HIS A 66 10.33 15.35 12.26
CA HIS A 66 8.88 15.40 11.93
C HIS A 66 8.57 15.75 10.46
N SER A 67 9.43 16.55 9.81
CA SER A 67 9.31 16.90 8.38
C SER A 67 9.54 15.72 7.45
N SER A 68 10.34 14.76 7.89
CA SER A 68 10.68 13.55 7.15
C SER A 68 9.54 12.55 7.14
N PHE A 69 8.78 12.52 8.22
CA PHE A 69 7.55 11.77 8.34
C PHE A 69 6.57 12.15 7.21
N LEU A 70 6.12 13.41 7.14
CA LEU A 70 5.16 13.85 6.11
C LEU A 70 5.69 13.65 4.68
N ARG A 71 6.99 13.88 4.46
CA ARG A 71 7.64 13.68 3.17
C ARG A 71 7.61 12.20 2.74
N THR A 72 7.80 11.30 3.68
CA THR A 72 7.75 9.85 3.44
C THR A 72 6.31 9.38 3.17
N PHE A 73 5.31 9.88 3.89
CA PHE A 73 3.90 9.54 3.59
C PHE A 73 3.46 10.03 2.21
N LYS A 74 3.93 11.23 1.82
CA LYS A 74 3.69 11.74 0.47
C LYS A 74 4.31 10.81 -0.58
N LYS A 75 5.53 10.31 -0.37
CA LYS A 75 6.16 9.32 -1.26
C LYS A 75 5.40 8.00 -1.29
N LEU A 76 4.95 7.51 -0.13
CA LEU A 76 4.17 6.28 -0.04
C LEU A 76 2.86 6.41 -0.82
N GLY A 77 2.14 7.51 -0.67
CA GLY A 77 0.89 7.78 -1.39
C GLY A 77 1.05 8.10 -2.88
N GLN A 78 2.28 8.41 -3.33
CA GLN A 78 2.62 8.55 -4.74
C GLN A 78 2.91 7.20 -5.42
N GLN A 79 3.32 6.19 -4.67
CA GLN A 79 3.72 4.88 -5.21
C GLN A 79 2.68 3.79 -4.95
N PHE A 80 2.00 3.85 -3.80
CA PHE A 80 1.09 2.82 -3.33
C PHE A 80 -0.31 3.39 -3.08
N TYR A 81 -1.30 2.50 -3.12
CA TYR A 81 -2.69 2.82 -2.84
C TYR A 81 -3.41 1.66 -2.17
N TRP A 82 -4.23 1.97 -1.17
CA TRP A 82 -5.27 1.07 -0.67
C TRP A 82 -6.42 1.87 -0.02
N PRO A 83 -7.63 1.29 0.06
CA PRO A 83 -8.74 1.91 0.78
C PRO A 83 -8.38 2.10 2.27
N GLY A 84 -8.63 3.30 2.79
CA GLY A 84 -8.31 3.60 4.19
C GLY A 84 -6.83 3.84 4.48
N MET A 85 -5.98 3.99 3.44
CA MET A 85 -4.54 4.27 3.58
C MET A 85 -4.22 5.37 4.58
N HIS A 86 -4.90 6.53 4.49
CA HIS A 86 -4.68 7.63 5.42
C HIS A 86 -4.96 7.25 6.90
N ARG A 87 -5.97 6.41 7.16
CA ARG A 87 -6.27 5.92 8.51
C ARG A 87 -5.17 4.99 9.01
N SER A 88 -4.76 4.01 8.20
CA SER A 88 -3.66 3.10 8.54
C SER A 88 -2.36 3.86 8.84
N MET A 89 -2.09 4.93 8.08
CA MET A 89 -0.97 5.81 8.31
C MET A 89 -1.08 6.52 9.66
N GLN A 90 -2.23 7.12 9.97
CA GLN A 90 -2.49 7.83 11.24
C GLN A 90 -2.33 6.92 12.46
N ASP A 91 -2.87 5.70 12.39
CA ASP A 91 -2.79 4.73 13.48
C ASP A 91 -1.35 4.28 13.71
N TYR A 92 -0.58 4.05 12.64
CA TYR A 92 0.85 3.75 12.73
C TYR A 92 1.66 4.87 13.42
N VAL A 93 1.35 6.14 13.16
CA VAL A 93 2.03 7.27 13.84
C VAL A 93 1.79 7.25 15.35
N LYS A 94 0.54 6.99 15.74
CA LYS A 94 0.14 6.98 17.15
C LYS A 94 0.88 5.86 17.90
N ASP A 95 0.99 4.70 17.25
CA ASP A 95 1.66 3.53 17.80
C ASP A 95 3.18 3.76 17.96
N VAL A 96 3.86 4.24 16.90
CA VAL A 96 5.30 4.55 16.95
C VAL A 96 5.63 5.66 17.95
N ARG A 97 4.76 6.66 18.13
CA ARG A 97 4.97 7.71 19.16
C ARG A 97 4.81 7.17 20.57
N SER A 98 3.96 6.17 20.78
CA SER A 98 3.77 5.54 22.09
C SER A 98 4.95 4.63 22.44
N ALA A 99 5.56 3.96 21.46
CA ALA A 99 6.73 3.11 21.65
C ALA A 99 8.06 3.85 21.90
N ARG A 100 8.10 5.18 21.78
CA ARG A 100 9.28 6.03 22.08
C ARG A 100 9.25 6.66 23.49
N LYS A 101 8.30 6.27 24.34
CA LYS A 101 8.17 6.71 25.73
C LYS A 101 8.72 5.63 26.66
#